data_AF-A0A0D9XNR0-F1
#
_entry.id   AF-A0A0D9XNR0-F1
#
_cell.length_a   1.000
_cell.length_b   1.000
_cell.length_c   1.000
_cell.angle_alpha   90.00
_cell.angle_beta   90.00
_cell.angle_gamma   90.00
#
_symmetry.space_group_name_H-M   'P 1'
#
loop_
_entity.id
_entity.type
_entity.pdbx_description
1 polymer ?
#
loop_
_entity_poly.entity_id
_entity_poly.type
_entity_poly.pdbx_seq_one_letter_code
_entity_poly.pdbx_strand_id
1 'polypeptide(L)' 'MLQAQSSVFYNVQAGRFPEAMSALEKSAGTVEECEDGFGKSNVKPLLAVEDDDAFRLAKLAALLLHQEH' A
#
# COMPACT_ATOMS: atom_id res chain seq x y z
N MET A 1 10.18 6.51 -0.30
CA MET A 1 8.97 6.22 -1.10
C MET A 1 9.25 5.75 -2.53
N LEU A 2 10.29 6.22 -3.23
CA LEU A 2 10.55 5.87 -4.65
C LEU A 2 10.87 4.36 -4.93
N GLN A 3 11.45 3.63 -3.97
CA GLN A 3 11.85 2.23 -4.17
C GLN A 3 10.68 1.22 -4.10
N ALA A 4 9.61 1.51 -3.33
CA ALA A 4 8.49 0.59 -3.16
C ALA A 4 7.55 0.57 -4.39
N GLN A 5 7.26 1.76 -4.96
CA GLN A 5 6.50 1.85 -6.22
C GLN A 5 7.21 1.15 -7.39
N SER A 6 8.54 1.12 -7.36
CA SER A 6 9.31 0.42 -8.39
C SER A 6 9.09 -1.09 -8.34
N SER A 7 9.08 -1.73 -7.15
CA SER A 7 9.05 -3.20 -7.07
C SER A 7 7.70 -3.81 -7.46
N VAL A 8 6.57 -3.17 -7.11
CA VAL A 8 5.22 -3.64 -7.48
C VAL A 8 5.07 -3.63 -9.00
N PHE A 9 5.46 -2.55 -9.66
CA PHE A 9 5.38 -2.41 -11.12
C PHE A 9 6.20 -3.49 -11.84
N TYR A 10 7.43 -3.75 -11.40
CA TYR A 10 8.27 -4.80 -11.97
C TYR A 10 7.72 -6.20 -11.76
N ASN A 11 7.09 -6.48 -10.60
CA ASN A 11 6.50 -7.78 -10.33
C ASN A 11 5.25 -8.03 -11.19
N VAL A 12 4.40 -7.02 -11.37
CA VAL A 12 3.23 -7.10 -12.26
C VAL A 12 3.67 -7.34 -13.71
N GLN A 13 4.62 -6.56 -14.23
CA GLN A 13 5.11 -6.76 -15.61
C GLN A 13 5.71 -8.15 -15.86
N ALA A 14 6.29 -8.76 -14.83
CA ALA A 14 6.89 -10.08 -14.92
C ALA A 14 5.92 -11.23 -14.63
N GLY A 15 4.62 -10.96 -14.41
CA GLY A 15 3.62 -11.97 -14.05
C GLY A 15 3.82 -12.57 -12.64
N ARG A 16 4.65 -11.93 -11.80
CA ARG A 16 4.93 -12.34 -10.42
C ARG A 16 3.89 -11.75 -9.48
N PHE A 17 2.64 -12.16 -9.66
CA PHE A 17 1.50 -11.61 -8.92
C PHE A 17 1.57 -11.85 -7.40
N PRO A 18 2.02 -13.02 -6.89
CA PRO A 18 2.20 -13.22 -5.46
C PRO A 18 3.18 -12.21 -4.83
N GLU A 19 4.29 -11.91 -5.51
CA GLU A 19 5.28 -10.95 -5.05
C GLU A 19 4.81 -9.50 -5.19
N ALA A 20 3.99 -9.19 -6.20
CA ALA A 20 3.33 -7.89 -6.32
C ALA A 20 2.33 -7.68 -5.18
N MET A 21 1.52 -8.70 -4.85
CA MET A 21 0.59 -8.68 -3.73
C MET A 21 1.30 -8.50 -2.40
N SER A 22 2.34 -9.30 -2.12
CA SER A 22 3.10 -9.19 -0.87
C SER A 22 3.74 -7.81 -0.69
N ALA A 23 4.23 -7.21 -1.78
CA ALA A 23 4.77 -5.84 -1.75
C ALA A 23 3.69 -4.79 -1.45
N LEU A 24 2.49 -4.93 -2.02
CA LEU A 24 1.34 -4.06 -1.75
C LEU A 24 0.85 -4.19 -0.30
N GLU A 25 0.72 -5.41 0.22
CA GLU A 25 0.31 -5.67 1.62
C GLU A 25 1.29 -5.04 2.60
N LYS A 26 2.60 -5.17 2.34
CA LYS A 26 3.63 -4.54 3.16
C LYS A 26 3.54 -3.02 3.15
N SER A 27 3.31 -2.42 1.97
CA SER A 27 3.08 -0.98 1.86
C SER A 27 1.83 -0.53 2.63
N ALA A 28 0.73 -1.29 2.54
CA ALA A 28 -0.49 -1.01 3.29
C ALA A 28 -0.26 -1.06 4.81
N GLY A 29 0.44 -2.09 5.32
CA GLY A 29 0.76 -2.18 6.74
C GLY A 29 1.66 -1.04 7.24
N THR A 30 2.59 -0.56 6.41
CA THR A 30 3.45 0.58 6.77
C THR A 30 2.64 1.88 6.90
N VAL A 31 1.60 2.06 6.07
CA VAL A 31 0.69 3.20 6.16
C VAL A 31 -0.16 3.13 7.43
N GLU A 32 -0.71 1.94 7.74
CA GLU A 32 -1.47 1.70 8.97
C GLU A 32 -0.65 2.00 10.23
N GLU A 33 0.61 1.55 10.30
CA GLU A 33 1.51 1.86 11.42
C GLU A 33 1.79 3.37 11.54
N CYS A 34 1.85 4.09 10.42
CA CYS A 34 2.06 5.53 10.39
C CYS A 34 0.83 6.28 10.94
N GLU A 35 -0.38 5.91 10.49
CA GLU A 35 -1.64 6.46 10.99
C GLU A 35 -1.83 6.21 12.48
N ASP A 36 -1.53 5.01 12.97
CA ASP A 36 -1.55 4.67 14.39
C ASP A 36 -0.59 5.53 15.22
N GLY A 37 0.58 5.88 14.65
CA GLY A 37 1.54 6.79 15.26
C GLY A 37 1.01 8.23 15.38
N PHE A 38 0.29 8.71 14.36
CA PHE A 38 -0.37 10.02 14.40
C PHE A 38 -1.54 10.05 15.41
N GLY A 39 -2.34 8.99 15.48
CA GLY A 39 -3.42 8.86 16.46
C GLY A 39 -2.93 8.97 17.90
N LYS A 40 -1.74 8.44 18.21
CA LYS A 40 -1.12 8.52 19.54
C LYS A 40 -0.53 9.89 19.89
N SER A 41 -0.21 10.72 18.89
CA SER A 41 0.48 12.00 19.10
C SER A 41 -0.45 13.20 19.21
N ASN A 42 -1.78 13.03 19.09
CA ASN A 42 -2.78 14.11 19.14
C ASN A 42 -2.55 15.21 18.08
N VAL A 43 -1.70 14.93 17.08
CA VAL A 43 -1.41 15.80 15.95
C VAL A 43 -2.39 15.42 14.86
N LYS A 44 -3.15 16.41 14.37
CA LYS A 44 -4.02 16.22 13.21
C LYS A 44 -3.13 15.83 12.02
N PRO A 45 -3.27 14.64 11.41
CA PRO A 45 -2.35 14.22 10.37
C PRO A 45 -2.53 15.15 9.18
N LEU A 46 -1.45 15.82 8.77
CA LEU A 46 -1.44 16.75 7.64
C LEU A 46 -1.74 16.04 6.31
N LEU A 47 -1.63 14.71 6.29
CA LEU A 47 -1.76 13.82 5.14
C LEU A 47 -3.01 12.91 5.23
N ALA A 48 -3.87 13.08 6.24
CA ALA A 48 -4.94 12.13 6.56
C ALA A 48 -5.91 11.83 5.41
N VAL A 49 -6.06 12.74 4.42
CA VAL A 49 -6.94 12.55 3.27
C VAL A 49 -6.21 11.87 2.09
N GLU A 50 -4.95 12.23 1.84
CA GLU A 50 -4.15 11.63 0.76
C GLU A 50 -3.72 10.19 1.11
N ASP A 51 -3.40 9.91 2.37
CA ASP A 51 -2.99 8.58 2.83
C ASP A 51 -4.17 7.58 2.77
N ASP A 52 -5.39 8.03 3.08
CA ASP A 52 -6.61 7.22 3.06
C ASP A 52 -6.94 6.70 1.64
N ASP A 53 -6.81 7.57 0.63
CA ASP A 53 -7.04 7.22 -0.78
C ASP A 53 -5.94 6.29 -1.31
N ALA A 54 -4.67 6.55 -0.97
CA ALA A 54 -3.55 5.69 -1.34
C ALA A 54 -3.67 4.28 -0.73
N PHE A 55 -4.09 4.19 0.52
CA PHE A 55 -4.33 2.94 1.23
C PHE A 55 -5.48 2.14 0.61
N ARG A 56 -6.61 2.80 0.31
CA ARG A 56 -7.74 2.17 -0.38
C ARG A 56 -7.36 1.68 -1.77
N LEU A 57 -6.56 2.45 -2.50
CA LEU A 57 -6.06 2.07 -3.82
C LEU A 57 -5.14 0.84 -3.74
N ALA A 58 -4.24 0.78 -2.75
CA ALA A 58 -3.36 -0.37 -2.54
C ALA A 58 -4.15 -1.64 -2.21
N LYS A 59 -5.16 -1.56 -1.34
CA LYS A 59 -6.06 -2.68 -1.01
C LYS A 59 -6.86 -3.16 -2.23
N LEU A 60 -7.39 -2.24 -3.02
CA LEU A 60 -8.11 -2.56 -4.25
C LEU A 60 -7.20 -3.30 -5.24
N ALA A 61 -5.98 -2.81 -5.45
CA ALA A 61 -5.00 -3.44 -6.34
C ALA A 61 -4.65 -4.87 -5.88
N ALA A 62 -4.46 -5.10 -4.58
CA ALA A 62 -4.20 -6.43 -4.04
C ALA A 62 -5.38 -7.39 -4.26
N LEU A 63 -6.63 -6.92 -4.07
CA LEU A 63 -7.83 -7.72 -4.32
C LEU A 63 -7.99 -8.09 -5.80
N LEU A 64 -7.75 -7.15 -6.71
CA LEU A 64 -7.84 -7.38 -8.15
C LEU A 64 -6.80 -8.41 -8.62
N LEU A 65 -5.57 -8.34 -8.10
CA LEU A 65 -4.52 -9.32 -8.41
C LEU A 65 -4.85 -10.73 -7.90
N HIS A 66 -5.64 -10.84 -6.83
CA HIS A 66 -6.05 -12.14 -6.29
C HIS A 66 -7.18 -12.80 -7.11
N GLN A 67 -7.95 -12.04 -7.89
CA GLN A 67 -9.06 -12.56 -8.70
C GLN A 67 -8.65 -13.05 -10.09
N GLU A 68 -7.44 -12.73 -10.56
CA GLU A 68 -6.90 -13.17 -11.87
C GLU A 68 -6.34 -14.62 -11.83
N HIS A 69 -6.77 -15.45 -10.87
CA HIS A 69 -6.34 -16.84 -10.67
C HIS A 69 -7.49 -17.84 -10.73
#